data_AF-A0A151A3F8-F1
#
_entry.id   AF-A0A151A3F8-F1
#
_cell.length_a   1.000
_cell.length_b   1.000
_cell.length_c   1.000
_cell.angle_alpha   90.00
_cell.angle_beta   90.00
_cell.angle_gamma   90.00
#
_symmetry.space_group_name_H-M   'P 1'
#
loop_
_entity.id
_entity.type
_entity.pdbx_description
1 polymer ?
#
loop_
_entity_poly.entity_id
_entity_poly.type
_entity_poly.pdbx_seq_one_letter_code
_entity_poly.pdbx_strand_id
1 'polypeptide(L)'
;MNLYERSYFSRPCNGEGFYLVKDNWNDFGYETLFVLHYYDGETNQEIGGVKIGNYQNNAKTNISDLVSGNNENIFSLGNGKDYYLNLNKLDNERKLFILKEMNDIAYDLELFEQIKDLDITKESLLRWVSPLTIKGQFNRIIENKVELTSFEFTFNSDEFKIDFEIEPKSKPQTNLQGVIGNNGIGKTKLLKDILIAFIKNDTGSLYNKDSEDELIFANALLVSFSIFDDNTDILKHINNNKNAKINYIGVQKWNDDKLLNKSNEELANEFCKSVEQILKKVMVATNVGIK
;
A
#
# COMPACT_ATOMS: atom_id res chain seq x y z
N MET A 1 -27.51 13.08 -3.54
CA MET A 1 -26.91 12.13 -2.58
C MET A 1 -26.38 12.94 -1.41
N ASN A 2 -26.40 12.38 -0.20
CA ASN A 2 -26.00 13.09 1.02
C ASN A 2 -24.85 12.35 1.70
N LEU A 3 -24.02 13.11 2.42
CA LEU A 3 -22.94 12.62 3.27
C LEU A 3 -23.21 13.08 4.70
N TYR A 4 -23.13 12.16 5.65
CA TYR A 4 -23.41 12.43 7.06
C TYR A 4 -22.23 12.01 7.93
N GLU A 5 -22.00 12.75 9.03
CA GLU A 5 -21.16 12.27 10.12
C GLU A 5 -22.00 11.45 11.09
N ARG A 6 -21.44 10.33 11.57
CA ARG A 6 -22.11 9.42 12.50
C ARG A 6 -21.18 8.98 13.60
N SER A 7 -21.69 8.93 14.83
CA SER A 7 -20.99 8.27 15.94
C SER A 7 -21.15 6.75 15.86
N TYR A 8 -20.15 6.00 16.33
CA TYR A 8 -20.09 4.54 16.22
C TYR A 8 -21.39 3.82 16.68
N PHE A 9 -22.06 4.36 17.71
CA PHE A 9 -23.25 3.76 18.35
C PHE A 9 -24.61 4.22 17.79
N SER A 10 -24.66 5.14 16.83
CA SER A 10 -25.93 5.64 16.31
C SER A 10 -26.38 4.85 15.07
N ARG A 11 -27.69 4.58 14.95
CA ARG A 11 -28.26 4.04 13.70
C ARG A 11 -28.24 5.12 12.60
N PRO A 12 -28.28 4.76 11.31
CA PRO A 12 -28.52 5.74 10.25
C PRO A 12 -29.88 6.41 10.49
N CYS A 13 -29.88 7.66 10.96
CA CYS A 13 -31.11 8.39 11.31
C CYS A 13 -31.57 9.35 10.21
N ASN A 14 -30.73 9.61 9.20
CA ASN A 14 -30.92 10.70 8.24
C ASN A 14 -31.31 10.21 6.83
N GLY A 15 -31.73 8.94 6.69
CA GLY A 15 -32.17 8.35 5.42
C GLY A 15 -31.04 7.79 4.55
N GLU A 16 -31.34 7.50 3.29
CA GLU A 16 -30.37 6.97 2.32
C GLU A 16 -29.16 7.93 2.14
N GLY A 17 -27.95 7.38 2.12
CA GLY A 17 -26.74 8.18 1.92
C GLY A 17 -25.46 7.55 2.45
N PHE A 18 -24.40 8.34 2.38
CA PHE A 18 -23.08 7.98 2.90
C PHE A 18 -22.92 8.43 4.34
N TYR A 19 -22.23 7.62 5.14
CA TYR A 19 -22.00 7.87 6.55
C TYR A 19 -20.53 7.69 6.89
N LEU A 20 -19.88 8.75 7.37
CA LEU A 20 -18.52 8.70 7.91
C LEU A 20 -18.58 8.46 9.41
N VAL A 21 -17.95 7.37 9.84
CA VAL A 21 -17.79 7.03 11.25
C VAL A 21 -16.34 7.29 11.63
N LYS A 22 -16.12 8.19 12.59
CA LYS A 22 -14.76 8.46 13.08
C LYS A 22 -14.22 7.23 13.80
N ASP A 23 -13.02 6.80 13.41
CA ASP A 23 -12.25 5.83 14.19
C ASP A 23 -11.44 6.59 15.25
N ASN A 24 -11.44 6.09 16.49
CA ASN A 24 -10.68 6.69 17.59
C ASN A 24 -9.19 6.30 17.55
N TRP A 25 -8.73 5.67 16.46
CA TRP A 25 -7.34 5.33 16.25
C TRP A 25 -6.46 6.58 16.06
N ASN A 26 -5.41 6.68 16.87
CA ASN A 26 -4.43 7.76 16.83
C ASN A 26 -3.18 7.31 16.03
N ASP A 27 -2.97 7.90 14.87
CA ASP A 27 -1.77 7.69 14.05
C ASP A 27 -0.73 8.78 14.37
N PHE A 28 0.12 8.54 15.37
CA PHE A 28 1.29 9.40 15.70
C PHE A 28 0.94 10.88 15.91
N GLY A 29 -0.21 11.15 16.53
CA GLY A 29 -0.74 12.48 16.77
C GLY A 29 -1.87 12.87 15.81
N TYR A 30 -2.01 12.20 14.67
CA TYR A 30 -3.06 12.47 13.68
C TYR A 30 -4.30 11.58 13.88
N GLU A 31 -5.48 12.19 14.00
CA GLU A 31 -6.80 11.53 14.03
C GLU A 31 -7.52 11.79 12.70
N THR A 32 -7.06 11.13 11.64
CA THR A 32 -7.57 11.31 10.27
C THR A 32 -8.32 10.09 9.74
N LEU A 33 -8.41 8.99 10.49
CA LEU A 33 -9.02 7.75 10.03
C LEU A 33 -10.53 7.72 10.30
N PHE A 34 -11.28 7.38 9.26
CA PHE A 34 -12.72 7.20 9.28
C PHE A 34 -13.07 5.88 8.60
N VAL A 35 -14.25 5.34 8.88
CA VAL A 35 -14.86 4.24 8.13
C VAL A 35 -16.06 4.79 7.37
N LEU A 36 -16.06 4.60 6.05
CA LEU A 36 -17.16 4.99 5.20
C LEU A 36 -18.17 3.85 5.08
N HIS A 37 -19.45 4.17 5.29
CA HIS A 37 -20.58 3.29 5.03
C HIS A 37 -21.53 3.90 4.01
N TYR A 38 -22.25 3.05 3.30
CA TYR A 38 -23.36 3.43 2.44
C TYR A 38 -24.64 2.74 2.92
N TYR A 39 -25.69 3.50 3.15
CA TYR A 39 -27.01 2.98 3.54
C TYR A 39 -28.01 3.27 2.42
N ASP A 40 -28.61 2.22 1.87
CA ASP A 40 -29.57 2.31 0.75
C ASP A 40 -31.04 2.43 1.21
N GLY A 41 -31.29 2.52 2.51
CA GLY A 41 -32.62 2.48 3.12
C GLY A 41 -33.01 1.11 3.70
N GLU A 42 -32.30 0.03 3.33
CA GLU A 42 -32.53 -1.32 3.83
C GLU A 42 -31.25 -1.93 4.42
N THR A 43 -30.14 -1.85 3.69
CA THR A 43 -28.85 -2.44 4.02
C THR A 43 -27.80 -1.37 4.31
N ASN A 44 -27.03 -1.59 5.37
CA ASN A 44 -25.85 -0.78 5.69
C ASN A 44 -24.60 -1.52 5.19
N GLN A 45 -23.98 -1.01 4.13
CA GLN A 45 -22.80 -1.59 3.52
C GLN A 45 -21.56 -0.83 4.01
N GLU A 46 -20.60 -1.53 4.61
CA GLU A 46 -19.28 -0.95 4.87
C GLU A 46 -18.49 -0.86 3.57
N ILE A 47 -18.04 0.34 3.22
CA ILE A 47 -17.15 0.58 2.09
C ILE A 47 -15.70 0.37 2.55
N GLY A 48 -15.35 0.87 3.72
CA GLY A 48 -14.07 0.61 4.38
C GLY A 48 -13.39 1.86 4.93
N GLY A 49 -12.15 1.67 5.42
CA GLY A 49 -11.36 2.74 6.01
C GLY A 49 -10.88 3.78 4.99
N VAL A 50 -11.00 5.05 5.34
CA VAL A 50 -10.57 6.21 4.56
C VAL A 50 -9.88 7.23 5.47
N LYS A 51 -8.77 7.79 5.01
CA LYS A 51 -8.06 8.85 5.71
C LYS A 51 -8.44 10.20 5.11
N ILE A 52 -8.78 11.18 5.94
CA ILE A 52 -9.18 12.51 5.52
C ILE A 52 -8.22 13.54 6.13
N GLY A 53 -7.48 14.24 5.27
CA GLY A 53 -6.57 15.32 5.62
C GLY A 53 -7.16 16.69 5.32
N ASN A 54 -6.46 17.74 5.74
CA ASN A 54 -6.80 19.14 5.46
C ASN A 54 -5.55 19.96 5.16
N TYR A 55 -5.70 21.05 4.39
CA TYR A 55 -4.58 21.92 4.01
C TYR A 55 -3.93 22.68 5.17
N GLN A 56 -4.65 22.82 6.29
CA GLN A 56 -4.13 23.47 7.50
C GLN A 56 -3.15 22.59 8.28
N ASN A 57 -2.93 21.34 7.83
CA ASN A 57 -2.03 20.37 8.46
C ASN A 57 -2.45 20.05 9.91
N ASN A 58 -3.74 20.19 10.23
CA ASN A 58 -4.24 19.96 11.58
C ASN A 58 -4.16 18.48 11.94
N ALA A 59 -3.67 18.21 13.15
CA ALA A 59 -3.60 16.86 13.72
C ALA A 59 -4.97 16.16 13.79
N LYS A 60 -6.07 16.92 13.87
CA LYS A 60 -7.43 16.37 13.82
C LYS A 60 -8.16 17.00 12.65
N THR A 61 -8.74 16.16 11.80
CA THR A 61 -9.61 16.65 10.73
C THR A 61 -11.03 16.73 11.26
N ASN A 62 -11.58 17.95 11.26
CA ASN A 62 -13.00 18.17 11.48
C ASN A 62 -13.73 18.00 10.15
N ILE A 63 -14.69 17.06 10.09
CA ILE A 63 -15.49 16.78 8.89
C ILE A 63 -16.85 17.49 8.89
N SER A 64 -17.11 18.37 9.88
CA SER A 64 -18.35 19.17 9.92
C SER A 64 -18.51 20.01 8.65
N ASP A 65 -17.42 20.61 8.15
CA ASP A 65 -17.43 21.40 6.92
C ASP A 65 -17.78 20.52 5.70
N LEU A 66 -17.18 19.33 5.60
CA LEU A 66 -17.47 18.34 4.57
C LEU A 66 -18.95 17.91 4.58
N VAL A 67 -19.51 17.63 5.76
CA VAL A 67 -20.93 17.26 5.90
C VAL A 67 -21.87 18.42 5.55
N SER A 68 -21.40 19.66 5.73
CA SER A 68 -22.14 20.85 5.30
C SER A 68 -21.97 21.20 3.81
N GLY A 69 -21.20 20.41 3.06
CA GLY A 69 -20.93 20.60 1.63
C GLY A 69 -19.77 21.54 1.31
N ASN A 70 -18.96 21.92 2.31
CA ASN A 70 -17.72 22.66 2.10
C ASN A 70 -16.53 21.71 2.14
N ASN A 71 -16.09 21.29 0.96
CA ASN A 71 -14.96 20.37 0.79
C ASN A 71 -13.66 21.07 0.37
N GLU A 72 -13.63 22.40 0.22
CA GLU A 72 -12.47 23.12 -0.35
C GLU A 72 -11.16 22.90 0.43
N ASN A 73 -11.26 22.63 1.74
CA ASN A 73 -10.12 22.56 2.64
C ASN A 73 -9.66 21.12 2.98
N ILE A 74 -10.24 20.10 2.35
CA ILE A 74 -9.97 18.70 2.70
C ILE A 74 -9.66 17.85 1.47
N PHE A 75 -9.05 16.70 1.73
CA PHE A 75 -8.74 15.68 0.74
C PHE A 75 -8.72 14.30 1.40
N SER A 76 -9.01 13.25 0.64
CA SER A 76 -9.07 11.89 1.18
C SER A 76 -8.19 10.90 0.44
N LEU A 77 -7.89 9.79 1.12
CA LEU A 77 -7.28 8.60 0.53
C LEU A 77 -7.85 7.35 1.21
N GLY A 78 -8.34 6.39 0.43
CA GLY A 78 -8.71 5.07 0.91
C GLY A 78 -7.53 4.34 1.57
N ASN A 79 -7.76 3.71 2.72
CA ASN A 79 -6.70 3.07 3.51
C ASN A 79 -6.12 1.80 2.84
N GLY A 80 -6.78 1.30 1.79
CA GLY A 80 -6.35 0.13 1.02
C GLY A 80 -7.22 -0.09 -0.21
N LYS A 81 -6.83 -1.06 -1.06
CA LYS A 81 -7.53 -1.35 -2.32
C LYS A 81 -9.00 -1.76 -2.12
N ASP A 82 -9.32 -2.42 -1.01
CA ASP A 82 -10.67 -2.94 -0.73
C ASP A 82 -11.70 -1.81 -0.63
N TYR A 83 -11.30 -0.63 -0.15
CA TYR A 83 -12.14 0.57 -0.16
C TYR A 83 -12.64 0.91 -1.57
N TYR A 84 -11.73 0.97 -2.53
CA TYR A 84 -12.05 1.28 -3.93
C TYR A 84 -12.79 0.13 -4.64
N LEU A 85 -12.47 -1.12 -4.31
CA LEU A 85 -13.21 -2.29 -4.81
C LEU A 85 -14.66 -2.30 -4.31
N ASN A 86 -14.90 -1.93 -3.05
CA ASN A 86 -16.25 -1.81 -2.49
C ASN A 86 -17.01 -0.63 -3.12
N LEU A 87 -16.36 0.50 -3.35
CA LEU A 87 -16.97 1.62 -4.07
C LEU A 87 -17.44 1.23 -5.49
N ASN A 88 -16.70 0.37 -6.19
CA ASN A 88 -17.10 -0.13 -7.51
C ASN A 88 -18.29 -1.09 -7.50
N LYS A 89 -18.71 -1.60 -6.33
CA LYS A 89 -19.94 -2.38 -6.21
C LYS A 89 -21.18 -1.48 -6.24
N LEU A 90 -21.02 -0.19 -5.93
CA LEU A 90 -22.05 0.82 -6.12
C LEU A 90 -22.14 1.20 -7.62
N ASP A 91 -23.25 1.81 -8.01
CA ASP A 91 -23.33 2.41 -9.34
C ASP A 91 -22.36 3.60 -9.47
N ASN A 92 -22.08 3.95 -10.73
CA ASN A 92 -21.07 4.94 -11.05
C ASN A 92 -21.42 6.35 -10.53
N GLU A 93 -22.71 6.68 -10.39
CA GLU A 93 -23.16 7.99 -9.89
C GLU A 93 -22.81 8.12 -8.40
N ARG A 94 -23.16 7.11 -7.59
CA ARG A 94 -22.83 7.07 -6.15
C ARG A 94 -21.33 7.08 -5.89
N LYS A 95 -20.56 6.28 -6.63
CA LYS A 95 -19.10 6.25 -6.52
C LYS A 95 -18.48 7.62 -6.86
N LEU A 96 -18.85 8.22 -7.99
CA LEU A 96 -18.26 9.49 -8.41
C LEU A 96 -18.69 10.65 -7.51
N PHE A 97 -19.90 10.61 -6.98
CA PHE A 97 -20.36 11.56 -5.97
C PHE A 97 -19.41 11.58 -4.77
N ILE A 98 -19.20 10.43 -4.12
CA ILE A 98 -18.43 10.40 -2.87
C ILE A 98 -16.94 10.68 -3.07
N LEU A 99 -16.34 10.21 -4.19
CA LEU A 99 -14.93 10.49 -4.51
C LEU A 99 -14.68 11.99 -4.75
N LYS A 100 -15.64 12.69 -5.38
CA LYS A 100 -15.56 14.14 -5.60
C LYS A 100 -15.86 14.91 -4.33
N GLU A 101 -16.89 14.53 -3.60
CA GLU A 101 -17.28 15.19 -2.36
C GLU A 101 -16.13 15.21 -1.35
N MET A 102 -15.36 14.11 -1.27
CA MET A 102 -14.22 13.98 -0.35
C MET A 102 -12.87 14.42 -0.92
N ASN A 103 -12.81 14.91 -2.18
CA ASN A 103 -11.57 15.22 -2.90
C ASN A 103 -10.55 14.06 -2.82
N ASP A 104 -10.94 12.86 -3.27
CA ASP A 104 -10.11 11.66 -3.16
C ASP A 104 -8.91 11.71 -4.11
N ILE A 105 -7.70 11.63 -3.54
CA ILE A 105 -6.45 11.84 -4.27
C ILE A 105 -6.04 10.63 -5.12
N ALA A 106 -6.73 9.49 -4.97
CA ALA A 106 -6.57 8.39 -5.93
C ALA A 106 -7.49 8.57 -7.15
N TYR A 107 -8.57 9.35 -7.04
CA TYR A 107 -9.41 9.73 -8.17
C TYR A 107 -8.83 10.94 -8.93
N ASP A 108 -8.41 11.98 -8.19
CA ASP A 108 -7.80 13.19 -8.74
C ASP A 108 -6.27 13.17 -8.55
N LEU A 109 -5.56 12.69 -9.58
CA LEU A 109 -4.10 12.62 -9.56
C LEU A 109 -3.42 13.99 -9.70
N GLU A 110 -4.11 15.01 -10.23
CA GLU A 110 -3.57 16.37 -10.27
C GLU A 110 -3.53 16.95 -8.86
N LEU A 111 -4.62 16.77 -8.09
CA LEU A 111 -4.66 17.12 -6.68
C LEU A 111 -3.57 16.36 -5.90
N PHE A 112 -3.42 15.06 -6.14
CA PHE A 112 -2.36 14.26 -5.50
C PHE A 112 -0.98 14.89 -5.67
N GLU A 113 -0.61 15.28 -6.89
CA GLU A 113 0.70 15.91 -7.16
C GLU A 113 0.89 17.25 -6.43
N GLN A 114 -0.18 18.02 -6.23
CA GLN A 114 -0.13 19.28 -5.49
C GLN A 114 0.07 19.09 -3.98
N ILE A 115 -0.51 18.03 -3.41
CA ILE A 115 -0.57 17.85 -1.95
C ILE A 115 0.37 16.77 -1.40
N LYS A 116 1.00 15.95 -2.27
CA LYS A 116 1.86 14.82 -1.88
C LYS A 116 2.98 15.22 -0.92
N ASP A 117 3.38 16.49 -0.96
CA ASP A 117 4.51 17.00 -0.20
C ASP A 117 4.14 17.58 1.18
N LEU A 118 2.85 17.74 1.48
CA LEU A 118 2.37 18.16 2.80
C LEU A 118 2.68 17.12 3.88
N ASP A 119 2.98 17.58 5.10
CA ASP A 119 3.34 16.68 6.21
C ASP A 119 2.19 15.72 6.55
N ILE A 120 0.95 16.20 6.67
CA ILE A 120 -0.23 15.35 6.91
C ILE A 120 -0.41 14.30 5.82
N THR A 121 -0.07 14.62 4.57
CA THR A 121 -0.14 13.67 3.46
C THR A 121 0.92 12.59 3.61
N LYS A 122 2.18 12.96 3.85
CA LYS A 122 3.31 12.02 4.01
C LYS A 122 3.18 11.15 5.26
N GLU A 123 2.94 11.78 6.40
CA GLU A 123 2.99 11.15 7.73
C GLU A 123 1.70 10.41 8.08
N SER A 124 0.55 10.87 7.56
CA SER A 124 -0.73 10.21 7.83
C SER A 124 -1.27 9.43 6.63
N LEU A 125 -1.62 10.09 5.52
CA LEU A 125 -2.33 9.45 4.41
C LEU A 125 -1.46 8.38 3.72
N LEU A 126 -0.22 8.72 3.37
CA LEU A 126 0.71 7.86 2.64
C LEU A 126 1.51 6.89 3.52
N ARG A 127 1.25 6.89 4.83
CA ARG A 127 2.03 6.09 5.79
C ARG A 127 2.14 4.61 5.44
N TRP A 128 1.06 4.05 4.87
CA TRP A 128 0.98 2.63 4.49
C TRP A 128 0.77 2.43 2.98
N VAL A 129 0.67 3.51 2.22
CA VAL A 129 0.31 3.51 0.80
C VAL A 129 1.36 4.29 0.02
N SER A 130 2.05 3.62 -0.89
CA SER A 130 3.05 4.30 -1.73
C SER A 130 2.39 5.16 -2.81
N PRO A 131 3.06 6.24 -3.28
CA PRO A 131 2.60 7.01 -4.45
C PRO A 131 2.33 6.14 -5.69
N LEU A 132 3.15 5.11 -5.92
CA LEU A 132 2.98 4.14 -7.01
C LEU A 132 1.67 3.35 -6.86
N THR A 133 1.28 3.00 -5.63
CA THR A 133 0.02 2.32 -5.35
C THR A 133 -1.17 3.20 -5.69
N ILE A 134 -1.10 4.50 -5.42
CA ILE A 134 -2.17 5.45 -5.71
C ILE A 134 -2.37 5.58 -7.23
N LYS A 135 -1.29 5.94 -7.94
CA LYS A 135 -1.32 6.12 -9.40
C LYS A 135 -1.60 4.82 -10.16
N GLY A 136 -0.94 3.75 -9.74
CA GLY A 136 -0.90 2.49 -10.48
C GLY A 136 -2.01 1.52 -10.11
N GLN A 137 -2.51 1.50 -8.86
CA GLN A 137 -3.50 0.51 -8.42
C GLN A 137 -4.84 1.16 -8.09
N PHE A 138 -4.87 2.13 -7.17
CA PHE A 138 -6.13 2.69 -6.69
C PHE A 138 -6.89 3.43 -7.79
N ASN A 139 -6.20 4.30 -8.54
CA ASN A 139 -6.79 5.02 -9.68
C ASN A 139 -7.38 4.06 -10.72
N ARG A 140 -6.65 3.01 -11.10
CA ARG A 140 -7.14 1.98 -12.05
C ARG A 140 -8.36 1.23 -11.52
N ILE A 141 -8.37 0.89 -10.24
CA ILE A 141 -9.55 0.26 -9.61
C ILE A 141 -10.74 1.21 -9.78
N ILE A 142 -10.62 2.48 -9.41
CA ILE A 142 -11.71 3.47 -9.53
C ILE A 142 -12.28 3.54 -10.96
N GLU A 143 -11.43 3.44 -11.98
CA GLU A 143 -11.83 3.44 -13.38
C GLU A 143 -12.42 2.10 -13.88
N ASN A 144 -12.62 1.12 -12.98
CA ASN A 144 -12.97 -0.27 -13.33
C ASN A 144 -11.98 -0.92 -14.31
N LYS A 145 -10.75 -0.39 -14.41
CA LYS A 145 -9.66 -1.05 -15.14
C LYS A 145 -9.20 -2.25 -14.30
N VAL A 146 -8.80 -3.32 -14.97
CA VAL A 146 -8.45 -4.60 -14.34
C VAL A 146 -7.43 -4.38 -13.21
N GLU A 147 -7.72 -4.92 -12.00
CA GLU A 147 -6.86 -4.83 -10.79
C GLU A 147 -5.46 -5.40 -11.03
N LEU A 148 -5.39 -6.46 -11.84
CA LEU A 148 -4.13 -6.99 -12.33
C LEU A 148 -3.56 -6.02 -13.36
N THR A 149 -2.49 -5.33 -12.96
CA THR A 149 -1.74 -4.42 -13.81
C THR A 149 -0.80 -5.20 -14.70
N SER A 150 -0.88 -4.94 -16.00
CA SER A 150 0.25 -5.23 -16.87
C SER A 150 1.41 -4.34 -16.47
N PHE A 151 2.62 -4.88 -16.47
CA PHE A 151 3.83 -4.11 -16.31
C PHE A 151 4.98 -4.83 -17.01
N GLU A 152 5.92 -4.05 -17.51
CA GLU A 152 7.09 -4.58 -18.19
C GLU A 152 8.35 -3.91 -17.64
N PHE A 153 9.36 -4.71 -17.33
CA PHE A 153 10.69 -4.20 -17.00
C PHE A 153 11.76 -4.96 -17.72
N THR A 154 12.89 -4.29 -17.82
CA THR A 154 14.14 -4.87 -18.24
C THR A 154 15.10 -4.89 -17.05
N PHE A 155 15.76 -6.03 -16.84
CA PHE A 155 17.03 -6.07 -16.13
C PHE A 155 18.19 -6.14 -17.13
N ASN A 156 19.09 -5.16 -17.04
CA ASN A 156 20.26 -5.02 -17.88
C ASN A 156 21.53 -5.14 -17.05
N SER A 157 22.37 -6.09 -17.42
CA SER A 157 23.74 -6.25 -16.92
C SER A 157 24.72 -5.96 -18.05
N ASP A 158 26.00 -5.86 -17.73
CA ASP A 158 27.05 -5.68 -18.75
C ASP A 158 27.12 -6.83 -19.77
N GLU A 159 26.63 -8.02 -19.41
CA GLU A 159 26.76 -9.24 -20.22
C GLU A 159 25.48 -9.64 -20.95
N PHE A 160 24.31 -9.31 -20.39
CA PHE A 160 23.02 -9.72 -20.94
C PHE A 160 21.89 -8.81 -20.49
N LYS A 161 20.81 -8.85 -21.28
CA LYS A 161 19.54 -8.17 -21.04
C LYS A 161 18.44 -9.22 -20.86
N ILE A 162 17.59 -9.05 -19.85
CA ILE A 162 16.41 -9.88 -19.61
C ILE A 162 15.19 -8.98 -19.57
N ASP A 163 14.21 -9.27 -20.43
CA ASP A 163 12.92 -8.60 -20.44
C ASP A 163 11.89 -9.45 -19.71
N PHE A 164 11.08 -8.79 -18.88
CA PHE A 164 10.00 -9.37 -18.12
C PHE A 164 8.69 -8.69 -18.52
N GLU A 165 7.76 -9.48 -19.05
CA GLU A 165 6.47 -9.00 -19.54
C GLU A 165 5.35 -9.67 -18.73
N ILE A 166 4.64 -8.88 -17.94
CA ILE A 166 3.57 -9.36 -17.07
C ILE A 166 2.23 -9.02 -17.71
N GLU A 167 1.53 -10.06 -18.13
CA GLU A 167 0.20 -10.03 -18.72
C GLU A 167 -0.89 -10.45 -17.71
N PRO A 168 -1.79 -9.54 -17.34
CA PRO A 168 -2.94 -9.85 -16.50
C PRO A 168 -3.79 -10.99 -17.03
N LYS A 169 -4.20 -11.90 -16.15
CA LYS A 169 -5.11 -13.03 -16.46
C LYS A 169 -4.56 -14.04 -17.48
N SER A 170 -3.28 -13.98 -17.84
CA SER A 170 -2.64 -14.96 -18.71
C SER A 170 -2.68 -16.38 -18.09
N LYS A 171 -2.65 -17.39 -18.96
CA LYS A 171 -2.51 -18.80 -18.56
C LYS A 171 -1.40 -19.44 -19.42
N PRO A 172 -0.25 -19.86 -18.83
CA PRO A 172 0.12 -19.73 -17.42
C PRO A 172 0.30 -18.27 -16.97
N GLN A 173 0.32 -18.05 -15.66
CA GLN A 173 0.52 -16.72 -15.08
C GLN A 173 1.93 -16.20 -15.36
N THR A 174 2.03 -15.01 -15.96
CA THR A 174 3.30 -14.35 -16.33
C THR A 174 3.93 -13.56 -15.18
N ASN A 175 3.19 -13.33 -14.08
CA ASN A 175 3.74 -12.72 -12.86
C ASN A 175 4.47 -13.72 -11.94
N LEU A 176 4.56 -15.00 -12.34
CA LEU A 176 5.35 -16.03 -11.68
C LEU A 176 6.49 -16.45 -12.60
N GLN A 177 7.72 -16.15 -12.21
CA GLN A 177 8.91 -16.40 -12.99
C GLN A 177 9.83 -17.39 -12.27
N GLY A 178 10.34 -18.38 -13.00
CA GLY A 178 11.24 -19.40 -12.47
C GLY A 178 12.57 -19.39 -13.21
N VAL A 179 13.68 -19.29 -12.47
CA VAL A 179 15.04 -19.39 -13.02
C VAL A 179 15.59 -20.79 -12.77
N ILE A 180 15.86 -21.54 -13.84
CA ILE A 180 16.35 -22.92 -13.78
C ILE A 180 17.75 -23.06 -14.37
N GLY A 181 18.46 -24.11 -13.94
CA GLY A 181 19.78 -24.46 -14.46
C GLY A 181 20.67 -25.10 -13.41
N ASN A 182 21.89 -25.48 -13.79
CA ASN A 182 22.81 -26.25 -12.95
C ASN A 182 23.20 -25.52 -11.66
N ASN A 183 23.70 -26.27 -10.67
CA ASN A 183 24.24 -25.67 -9.45
C ASN A 183 25.48 -24.81 -9.77
N GLY A 184 25.61 -23.66 -9.11
CA GLY A 184 26.76 -22.78 -9.27
C GLY A 184 26.73 -21.83 -10.49
N ILE A 185 25.73 -21.91 -11.38
CA ILE A 185 25.68 -21.05 -12.58
C ILE A 185 25.26 -19.59 -12.33
N GLY A 186 25.07 -19.19 -11.08
CA GLY A 186 24.70 -17.80 -10.74
C GLY A 186 23.20 -17.49 -10.65
N LYS A 187 22.30 -18.47 -10.59
CA LYS A 187 20.84 -18.21 -10.45
C LYS A 187 20.48 -17.30 -9.27
N THR A 188 21.02 -17.59 -8.08
CA THR A 188 20.83 -16.77 -6.88
C THR A 188 21.48 -15.39 -7.03
N LYS A 189 22.60 -15.31 -7.75
CA LYS A 189 23.32 -14.06 -8.02
C LYS A 189 22.49 -13.14 -8.92
N LEU A 190 21.92 -13.67 -10.01
CA LEU A 190 20.99 -12.94 -10.89
C LEU A 190 19.82 -12.32 -10.11
N LEU A 191 19.13 -13.13 -9.29
CA LEU A 191 17.99 -12.62 -8.50
C LEU A 191 18.42 -11.53 -7.51
N LYS A 192 19.62 -11.66 -6.92
CA LYS A 192 20.17 -10.64 -6.02
C LYS A 192 20.60 -9.37 -6.75
N ASP A 193 21.15 -9.49 -7.95
CA ASP A 193 21.58 -8.33 -8.74
C ASP A 193 20.36 -7.49 -9.17
N ILE A 194 19.24 -8.13 -9.53
CA ILE A 194 17.95 -7.44 -9.74
C ILE A 194 17.52 -6.68 -8.48
N LEU A 195 17.58 -7.34 -7.30
CA LEU A 195 17.24 -6.69 -6.03
C LEU A 195 18.20 -5.54 -5.69
N ILE A 196 19.49 -5.68 -5.94
CA ILE A 196 20.48 -4.62 -5.70
C ILE A 196 20.22 -3.42 -6.60
N ALA A 197 19.92 -3.64 -7.89
CA ALA A 197 19.55 -2.57 -8.81
C ALA A 197 18.28 -1.83 -8.33
N PHE A 198 17.27 -2.58 -7.90
CA PHE A 198 16.05 -2.03 -7.30
C PHE A 198 16.36 -1.17 -6.06
N ILE A 199 17.14 -1.70 -5.12
CA ILE A 199 17.49 -1.04 -3.85
C ILE A 199 18.29 0.26 -4.07
N LYS A 200 19.15 0.29 -5.10
CA LYS A 200 19.95 1.46 -5.47
C LYS A 200 19.20 2.47 -6.34
N ASN A 201 17.96 2.16 -6.75
CA ASN A 201 17.23 2.88 -7.79
C ASN A 201 18.08 3.06 -9.07
N ASP A 202 18.81 2.01 -9.46
CA ASP A 202 19.68 2.02 -10.63
C ASP A 202 18.86 1.83 -11.91
N THR A 203 18.37 2.93 -12.47
CA THR A 203 17.57 2.93 -13.70
C THR A 203 18.37 2.53 -14.94
N GLY A 204 19.71 2.51 -14.88
CA GLY A 204 20.54 1.98 -15.97
C GLY A 204 20.49 0.45 -16.04
N SER A 205 20.42 -0.21 -14.88
CA SER A 205 20.35 -1.68 -14.78
C SER A 205 18.94 -2.23 -14.62
N LEU A 206 17.99 -1.47 -14.08
CA LEU A 206 16.61 -1.91 -13.90
C LEU A 206 15.66 -0.76 -14.21
N TYR A 207 15.01 -0.81 -15.37
CA TYR A 207 14.06 0.23 -15.78
C TYR A 207 12.71 -0.34 -16.18
N ASN A 208 11.70 0.47 -15.91
CA ASN A 208 10.34 0.26 -16.36
C ASN A 208 10.24 0.65 -17.84
N LYS A 209 9.66 -0.21 -18.69
CA LYS A 209 9.48 0.12 -20.11
C LYS A 209 8.43 1.20 -20.35
N ASP A 210 7.46 1.35 -19.43
CA ASP A 210 6.40 2.36 -19.55
C ASP A 210 6.86 3.76 -19.12
N SER A 211 7.90 3.85 -18.28
CA SER A 211 8.46 5.12 -17.81
C SER A 211 9.86 4.89 -17.23
N GLU A 212 10.89 5.19 -18.03
CA GLU A 212 12.31 4.90 -17.69
C GLU A 212 12.77 5.55 -16.36
N ASP A 213 12.16 6.66 -15.96
CA ASP A 213 12.48 7.40 -14.73
C ASP A 213 11.65 6.98 -13.49
N GLU A 214 10.69 6.06 -13.63
CA GLU A 214 9.85 5.62 -12.51
C GLU A 214 10.25 4.26 -11.95
N LEU A 215 10.19 4.15 -10.62
CA LEU A 215 10.38 2.89 -9.92
C LEU A 215 9.28 1.90 -10.29
N ILE A 216 9.66 0.73 -10.82
CA ILE A 216 8.66 -0.27 -11.21
C ILE A 216 8.03 -0.98 -10.01
N PHE A 217 8.80 -1.21 -8.95
CA PHE A 217 8.31 -1.91 -7.75
C PHE A 217 8.13 -0.93 -6.59
N ALA A 218 7.01 -1.06 -5.88
CA ALA A 218 6.79 -0.31 -4.64
C ALA A 218 7.65 -0.86 -3.49
N ASN A 219 7.77 -2.18 -3.39
CA ASN A 219 8.53 -2.90 -2.37
C ASN A 219 9.08 -4.23 -2.92
N ALA A 220 10.12 -4.75 -2.28
CA ALA A 220 10.64 -6.10 -2.51
C ALA A 220 10.65 -6.95 -1.22
N LEU A 221 10.53 -8.26 -1.37
CA LEU A 221 10.64 -9.23 -0.29
C LEU A 221 11.65 -10.32 -0.70
N LEU A 222 12.77 -10.40 0.01
CA LEU A 222 13.73 -11.49 -0.14
C LEU A 222 13.45 -12.57 0.89
N VAL A 223 13.19 -13.79 0.42
CA VAL A 223 13.10 -14.99 1.26
C VAL A 223 14.31 -15.88 0.97
N SER A 224 15.22 -16.03 1.93
CA SER A 224 16.42 -16.86 1.77
C SER A 224 16.79 -17.57 3.08
N PHE A 225 16.75 -18.91 3.05
CA PHE A 225 17.06 -19.77 4.20
C PHE A 225 18.40 -20.50 4.07
N SER A 226 19.17 -20.23 3.02
CA SER A 226 20.50 -20.78 2.83
C SER A 226 21.50 -20.00 3.67
N ILE A 227 22.23 -20.69 4.55
CA ILE A 227 23.34 -20.09 5.31
C ILE A 227 24.56 -19.76 4.44
N PHE A 228 24.60 -20.31 3.21
CA PHE A 228 25.69 -20.13 2.26
C PHE A 228 25.46 -18.96 1.30
N ASP A 229 24.25 -18.37 1.33
CA ASP A 229 23.93 -17.21 0.52
C ASP A 229 24.63 -15.97 1.10
N ASP A 230 25.33 -15.19 0.27
CA ASP A 230 25.84 -13.88 0.69
C ASP A 230 24.75 -12.81 0.53
N ASN A 231 24.13 -12.40 1.64
CA ASN A 231 23.10 -11.36 1.67
C ASN A 231 23.63 -10.03 2.23
N THR A 232 24.95 -9.84 2.26
CA THR A 232 25.62 -8.69 2.89
C THR A 232 25.07 -7.34 2.42
N ASP A 233 25.10 -7.06 1.11
CA ASP A 233 24.69 -5.75 0.58
C ASP A 233 23.23 -5.42 0.89
N ILE A 234 22.35 -6.43 0.80
CA ILE A 234 20.91 -6.28 1.03
C ILE A 234 20.65 -6.03 2.52
N LEU A 235 21.21 -6.84 3.41
CA LEU A 235 21.00 -6.70 4.85
C LEU A 235 21.64 -5.42 5.40
N LYS A 236 22.79 -5.02 4.86
CA LYS A 236 23.45 -3.75 5.20
C LYS A 236 22.58 -2.56 4.77
N HIS A 237 21.97 -2.62 3.59
CA HIS A 237 21.02 -1.59 3.16
C HIS A 237 19.79 -1.52 4.07
N ILE A 238 19.18 -2.66 4.42
CA ILE A 238 18.01 -2.71 5.32
C ILE A 238 18.36 -2.10 6.68
N ASN A 239 19.52 -2.44 7.24
CA ASN A 239 19.92 -1.94 8.56
C ASN A 239 20.21 -0.43 8.58
N ASN A 240 20.76 0.10 7.49
CA ASN A 240 21.13 1.52 7.39
C ASN A 240 19.94 2.43 6.99
N ASN A 241 18.87 1.87 6.42
CA ASN A 241 17.73 2.63 5.91
C ASN A 241 16.44 2.22 6.60
N LYS A 242 16.00 3.02 7.58
CA LYS A 242 14.76 2.76 8.35
C LYS A 242 13.50 2.65 7.48
N ASN A 243 13.49 3.30 6.32
CA ASN A 243 12.38 3.28 5.35
C ASN A 243 12.75 2.49 4.08
N ALA A 244 13.59 1.45 4.21
CA ALA A 244 13.97 0.60 3.09
C ALA A 244 12.72 -0.01 2.42
N LYS A 245 12.63 0.09 1.09
CA LYS A 245 11.58 -0.53 0.28
C LYS A 245 11.79 -2.04 0.10
N ILE A 246 12.58 -2.67 0.96
CA ILE A 246 12.88 -4.10 0.90
C ILE A 246 12.81 -4.72 2.29
N ASN A 247 12.20 -5.89 2.36
CA ASN A 247 12.15 -6.73 3.55
C ASN A 247 12.92 -8.03 3.33
N TYR A 248 13.46 -8.59 4.41
CA TYR A 248 14.17 -9.86 4.40
C TYR A 248 13.56 -10.84 5.39
N ILE A 249 13.28 -12.06 4.93
CA ILE A 249 12.88 -13.20 5.74
C ILE A 249 13.91 -14.31 5.52
N GLY A 250 14.60 -14.70 6.59
CA GLY A 250 15.66 -15.70 6.48
C GLY A 250 16.51 -15.85 7.72
N VAL A 251 17.58 -16.63 7.57
CA VAL A 251 18.45 -17.11 8.67
C VAL A 251 19.65 -16.21 8.94
N GLN A 252 19.87 -15.16 8.17
CA GLN A 252 20.99 -14.25 8.35
C GLN A 252 20.56 -12.89 8.90
N LYS A 253 21.49 -12.18 9.53
CA LYS A 253 21.32 -10.80 10.01
C LYS A 253 22.62 -10.04 9.80
N TRP A 254 22.50 -8.72 9.61
CA TRP A 254 23.65 -7.83 9.66
C TRP A 254 23.76 -7.23 11.05
N ASN A 255 24.88 -7.45 11.73
CA ASN A 255 25.15 -6.87 13.05
C ASN A 255 26.65 -6.64 13.24
N ASP A 256 27.04 -5.57 13.93
CA ASP A 256 28.44 -5.20 14.19
C ASP A 256 29.33 -5.25 12.92
N ASP A 257 28.81 -4.69 11.82
CA ASP A 257 29.44 -4.70 10.50
C ASP A 257 29.80 -6.09 9.94
N LYS A 258 29.06 -7.12 10.35
CA LYS A 258 29.25 -8.50 9.91
C LYS A 258 27.93 -9.17 9.54
N LEU A 259 28.02 -10.05 8.55
CA LEU A 259 26.96 -11.00 8.24
C LEU A 259 27.03 -12.16 9.23
N LEU A 260 25.97 -12.36 10.01
CA LEU A 260 25.85 -13.40 11.02
C LEU A 260 24.64 -14.27 10.73
N ASN A 261 24.65 -15.51 11.22
CA ASN A 261 23.45 -16.32 11.28
C ASN A 261 22.66 -16.01 12.55
N LYS A 262 21.34 -15.99 12.42
CA LYS A 262 20.41 -15.88 13.55
C LYS A 262 20.46 -17.15 14.40
N SER A 263 20.34 -17.00 15.70
CA SER A 263 20.18 -18.14 16.60
C SER A 263 18.76 -18.72 16.52
N ASN A 264 18.57 -19.95 16.99
CA ASN A 264 17.24 -20.55 17.11
C ASN A 264 16.31 -19.71 18.01
N GLU A 265 16.86 -19.08 19.04
CA GLU A 265 16.11 -18.21 19.94
C GLU A 265 15.63 -16.94 19.22
N GLU A 266 16.49 -16.35 18.38
CA GLU A 266 16.10 -15.18 17.57
C GLU A 266 15.00 -15.53 16.57
N LEU A 267 15.13 -16.64 15.86
CA LEU A 267 14.10 -17.11 14.93
C LEU A 267 12.77 -17.40 15.64
N ALA A 268 12.81 -18.04 16.82
CA ALA A 268 11.62 -18.29 17.63
C ALA A 268 10.96 -16.97 18.08
N ASN A 269 11.76 -15.99 18.52
CA ASN A 269 11.27 -14.68 18.91
C ASN A 269 10.66 -13.91 17.74
N GLU A 270 11.27 -13.94 16.54
CA GLU A 270 10.73 -13.34 15.32
C GLU A 270 9.39 -13.98 14.92
N PHE A 271 9.29 -15.31 15.02
CA PHE A 271 8.05 -16.04 14.76
C PHE A 271 6.94 -15.62 15.74
N CYS A 272 7.21 -15.63 17.06
CA CYS A 272 6.26 -15.21 18.07
C CYS A 272 5.77 -13.78 17.84
N LYS A 273 6.69 -12.84 17.57
CA LYS A 273 6.34 -11.45 17.25
C LYS A 273 5.44 -11.34 16.02
N SER A 274 5.72 -12.14 14.99
CA SER A 274 4.92 -12.15 13.76
C SER A 274 3.49 -12.64 14.04
N VAL A 275 3.35 -13.72 14.82
CA VAL A 275 2.04 -14.23 15.26
C VAL A 275 1.29 -13.20 16.10
N GLU A 276 1.96 -12.56 17.07
CA GLU A 276 1.35 -11.49 17.87
C GLU A 276 0.87 -10.32 17.02
N GLN A 277 1.62 -9.91 16.01
CA GLN A 277 1.23 -8.84 15.09
C GLN A 277 0.00 -9.23 14.25
N ILE A 278 -0.03 -10.48 13.76
CA ILE A 278 -1.19 -11.01 13.03
C ILE A 278 -2.41 -11.02 13.97
N LEU A 279 -2.27 -11.52 15.20
CA LEU A 279 -3.37 -11.56 16.17
C LEU A 279 -3.86 -10.17 16.55
N LYS A 280 -2.98 -9.19 16.72
CA LYS A 280 -3.38 -7.79 16.94
C LYS A 280 -4.17 -7.25 15.75
N LYS A 281 -3.73 -7.49 14.51
CA LYS A 281 -4.48 -7.09 13.30
C LYS A 281 -5.83 -7.78 13.21
N VAL A 282 -5.90 -9.08 13.52
CA VAL A 282 -7.15 -9.85 13.53
C VAL A 282 -8.09 -9.37 14.62
N MET A 283 -7.60 -9.08 15.83
CA MET A 283 -8.43 -8.52 16.92
C MET A 283 -8.94 -7.11 16.61
N VAL A 284 -8.14 -6.29 15.92
CA VAL A 284 -8.61 -5.01 15.39
C VAL A 284 -9.69 -5.24 14.33
N ALA A 285 -9.51 -6.19 13.41
CA ALA A 285 -10.51 -6.52 12.40
C ALA A 285 -11.79 -7.18 12.97
N THR A 286 -11.70 -7.98 14.04
CA THR A 286 -12.88 -8.62 14.68
C THR A 286 -13.58 -7.72 15.69
N ASN A 287 -12.91 -6.72 16.27
CA ASN A 287 -13.60 -5.64 16.98
C ASN A 287 -14.36 -4.70 16.02
N VAL A 288 -14.06 -4.72 14.72
CA VAL A 288 -14.87 -4.11 13.66
C VAL A 288 -16.03 -5.04 13.23
N GLY A 289 -15.92 -6.36 13.46
CA GLY A 289 -16.90 -7.37 13.04
C GLY A 289 -17.79 -7.99 14.12
N ILE A 290 -17.69 -7.58 15.39
CA ILE A 290 -18.58 -8.06 16.47
C ILE A 290 -19.15 -6.86 17.24
N LYS A 291 -20.20 -6.26 16.67
CA LYS A 291 -21.51 -6.01 17.31
C LYS A 291 -22.46 -5.25 16.37
#